data_AF-A0A968LMC0-F1
#
_entry.id   AF-A0A968LMC0-F1
#
_cell.length_a   1.000
_cell.length_b   1.000
_cell.length_c   1.000
_cell.angle_alpha   90.00
_cell.angle_beta   90.00
_cell.angle_gamma   90.00
#
_symmetry.space_group_name_H-M   'P 1'
#
loop_
_entity.id
_entity.type
_entity.pdbx_description
1 polymer ?
#
loop_
_entity_poly.entity_id
_entity_poly.type
_entity_poly.pdbx_seq_one_letter_code
_entity_poly.pdbx_strand_id
1 'polypeptide(L)'
;MPAKVQDDQPRGYIVPVGGAEEKEGNPIILRRFTDICGGRQARIAVIPTASQLDDTGKRYENIFRDLGAEARSLPYKQREDAKNQDWLAWLREATGVFLTGGNQLRISTILGGT
;
A
#
# COMPACT_ATOMS: atom_id res chain seq x y z
N MET A 1 -12.40 18.24 -10.88
CA MET A 1 -12.12 18.81 -9.54
C MET A 1 -11.69 17.67 -8.62
N PRO A 2 -10.74 17.88 -7.69
CA PRO A 2 -10.37 16.84 -6.71
C PRO A 2 -11.58 16.48 -5.83
N ALA A 3 -11.57 15.27 -5.25
CA ALA A 3 -12.64 14.81 -4.37
C ALA A 3 -12.88 15.81 -3.21
N LYS A 4 -14.16 16.07 -2.91
CA LYS A 4 -14.58 16.85 -1.74
C LYS A 4 -14.20 16.07 -0.49
N VAL A 5 -13.64 16.75 0.49
CA VAL A 5 -13.30 16.19 1.80
C VAL A 5 -14.41 16.63 2.74
N GLN A 6 -14.76 15.80 3.72
CA GLN A 6 -15.63 16.25 4.81
C GLN A 6 -14.88 17.33 5.60
N ASP A 7 -15.57 18.39 6.02
CA ASP A 7 -14.95 19.62 6.54
C ASP A 7 -14.10 19.42 7.81
N ASP A 8 -14.17 18.23 8.44
CA ASP A 8 -13.48 17.85 9.66
C ASP A 8 -12.30 16.87 9.47
N GLN A 9 -12.03 16.40 8.25
CA GLN A 9 -10.92 15.48 7.99
C GLN A 9 -9.80 16.12 7.15
N PRO A 10 -8.53 16.05 7.60
CA PRO A 10 -7.42 16.48 6.76
C PRO A 10 -7.28 15.59 5.53
N ARG A 11 -6.87 16.17 4.40
CA ARG A 11 -6.54 15.39 3.19
C ARG A 11 -5.36 14.46 3.48
N GLY A 12 -5.49 13.21 3.09
CA GLY A 12 -4.38 12.26 3.05
C GLY A 12 -3.33 12.62 1.99
N TYR A 13 -2.14 12.04 2.12
CA TYR A 13 -1.05 12.20 1.18
C TYR A 13 -1.17 11.24 -0.01
N ILE A 14 -0.75 11.71 -1.19
CA ILE A 14 -0.42 10.85 -2.33
C ILE A 14 1.08 10.97 -2.55
N VAL A 15 1.79 9.85 -2.46
CA VAL A 15 3.26 9.80 -2.57
C VAL A 15 3.64 9.08 -3.87
N PRO A 16 3.90 9.80 -4.97
CA PRO A 16 4.40 9.18 -6.19
C PRO A 16 5.87 8.77 -5.99
N VAL A 17 6.14 7.46 -6.12
CA VAL A 17 7.50 6.90 -6.04
C VAL A 17 7.94 6.50 -7.44
N GLY A 18 9.00 7.13 -7.95
CA GLY A 18 9.48 6.96 -9.33
C GLY A 18 10.14 5.62 -9.65
N GLY A 19 10.23 4.70 -8.69
CA GLY A 19 10.93 3.42 -8.80
C GLY A 19 12.41 3.49 -8.40
N ALA A 20 13.07 2.33 -8.42
CA ALA A 20 14.44 2.13 -7.94
C ALA A 20 14.66 2.58 -6.48
N GLU A 21 13.61 2.54 -5.65
CA GLU A 21 13.76 2.84 -4.23
C GLU A 21 14.72 1.84 -3.59
N GLU A 22 15.70 2.37 -2.88
CA GLU A 22 16.72 1.57 -2.21
C GLU A 22 16.08 0.82 -1.03
N LYS A 23 16.02 -0.51 -1.12
CA LYS A 23 15.33 -1.38 -0.16
C LYS A 23 16.26 -2.00 0.88
N GLU A 24 17.57 -1.97 0.63
CA GLU A 24 18.56 -2.79 1.35
C GLU A 24 19.53 -1.93 2.17
N GLY A 25 19.93 -0.76 1.67
CA GLY A 25 20.89 0.12 2.37
C GLY A 25 20.22 1.22 3.20
N ASN A 26 19.33 2.01 2.60
CA ASN A 26 18.71 3.16 3.25
C ASN A 26 17.32 3.47 2.65
N PRO A 27 16.24 2.86 3.15
CA PRO A 27 14.90 3.02 2.60
C PRO A 27 14.25 4.35 3.04
N ILE A 28 14.89 5.49 2.73
CA ILE A 28 14.47 6.84 3.15
C ILE A 28 13.01 7.11 2.77
N ILE A 29 12.62 6.73 1.55
CA ILE A 29 11.26 6.93 1.04
C ILE A 29 10.26 6.07 1.81
N LEU A 30 10.56 4.80 2.07
CA LEU A 30 9.66 3.90 2.80
C LEU A 30 9.56 4.31 4.27
N ARG A 31 10.66 4.74 4.88
CA ARG A 31 10.66 5.31 6.24
C ARG A 31 9.80 6.56 6.31
N ARG A 32 9.97 7.50 5.39
CA ARG A 32 9.16 8.70 5.32
C ARG A 32 7.69 8.38 5.11
N PHE A 33 7.38 7.40 4.26
CA PHE A 33 6.02 6.90 4.06
C PHE A 33 5.44 6.33 5.37
N THR A 34 6.19 5.50 6.09
CA THR A 34 5.78 4.99 7.40
C THR A 34 5.52 6.12 8.40
N ASP A 35 6.40 7.12 8.47
CA ASP A 35 6.26 8.26 9.38
C ASP A 35 4.97 9.06 9.12
N ILE A 36 4.65 9.37 7.86
CA ILE A 36 3.41 10.10 7.53
C ILE A 36 2.15 9.25 7.71
N CYS A 37 2.28 7.91 7.72
CA CYS A 37 1.21 6.97 8.04
C CYS A 37 1.02 6.75 9.55
N GLY A 38 1.77 7.45 10.43
CA GLY A 38 1.64 7.34 11.88
C GLY A 38 2.82 6.63 12.56
N GLY A 39 3.91 6.37 11.85
CA GLY A 39 5.13 5.77 12.40
C GLY A 39 4.86 4.39 13.01
N ARG A 40 5.07 4.25 14.31
CA ARG A 40 4.86 2.98 15.04
C ARG A 40 3.39 2.56 15.15
N GLN A 41 2.46 3.49 14.96
CA GLN A 41 1.03 3.20 14.92
C GLN A 41 0.53 3.00 13.49
N ALA A 42 1.44 3.05 12.49
CA ALA A 42 1.06 2.89 11.12
C ALA A 42 0.58 1.46 10.85
N ARG A 43 -0.52 1.36 10.11
CA ARG A 43 -1.06 0.11 9.60
C ARG A 43 -1.10 0.16 8.08
N ILE A 44 -0.18 -0.54 7.46
CA ILE A 44 0.12 -0.44 6.03
C ILE A 44 -0.47 -1.65 5.29
N ALA A 45 -1.33 -1.39 4.32
CA ALA A 45 -1.77 -2.38 3.35
C ALA A 45 -0.83 -2.37 2.13
N VAL A 46 -0.15 -3.49 1.88
CA VAL A 46 0.72 -3.64 0.71
C VAL A 46 -0.08 -4.34 -0.39
N ILE A 47 -0.21 -3.72 -1.55
CA ILE A 47 -0.93 -4.28 -2.70
C ILE A 47 0.09 -4.60 -3.80
N PRO A 48 0.55 -5.87 -3.90
CA PRO A 48 1.57 -6.28 -4.86
C PRO A 48 1.03 -6.60 -6.26
N THR A 49 -0.21 -6.21 -6.58
CA THR A 49 -0.95 -6.63 -7.78
C THR A 49 -0.26 -6.31 -9.11
N ALA A 50 0.54 -5.23 -9.17
CA ALA A 50 1.32 -4.92 -10.37
C ALA A 50 2.50 -5.88 -10.58
N SER A 51 3.03 -6.46 -9.51
CA SER A 51 4.25 -7.26 -9.58
C SER A 51 4.01 -8.61 -10.25
N GLN A 52 5.05 -9.10 -10.93
CA GLN A 52 5.10 -10.46 -11.49
C GLN A 52 5.82 -11.43 -10.54
N LEU A 53 6.42 -10.95 -9.45
CA LEU A 53 7.14 -11.77 -8.48
C LEU A 53 6.25 -12.05 -7.26
N ASP A 54 5.98 -13.32 -6.99
CA ASP A 54 5.08 -13.76 -5.91
C ASP A 54 5.56 -13.34 -4.51
N ASP A 55 6.86 -13.12 -4.32
CA ASP A 55 7.47 -12.75 -3.05
C ASP A 55 7.42 -11.24 -2.75
N THR A 56 7.03 -10.40 -3.73
CA THR A 56 7.04 -8.94 -3.61
C THR A 56 6.26 -8.46 -2.39
N GLY A 57 5.05 -8.98 -2.21
CA GLY A 57 4.19 -8.60 -1.09
C GLY A 57 4.83 -8.87 0.26
N LYS A 58 5.39 -10.08 0.43
CA LYS A 58 6.08 -10.50 1.66
C LYS A 58 7.34 -9.66 1.93
N ARG A 59 8.08 -9.30 0.87
CA ARG A 59 9.27 -8.44 0.98
C ARG A 59 8.92 -7.06 1.56
N TYR A 60 7.92 -6.37 1.02
CA TYR A 60 7.52 -5.06 1.56
C TYR A 60 6.85 -5.17 2.92
N GLU A 61 6.07 -6.23 3.17
CA GLU A 61 5.50 -6.49 4.49
C GLU A 61 6.60 -6.56 5.57
N ASN A 62 7.69 -7.28 5.31
CA ASN A 62 8.83 -7.34 6.22
C ASN A 62 9.52 -5.98 6.37
N ILE A 63 9.78 -5.26 5.27
CA ILE A 63 10.44 -3.94 5.33
C ILE A 63 9.63 -2.97 6.19
N PHE A 64 8.31 -2.91 6.03
CA PHE A 64 7.48 -2.01 6.83
C PHE A 64 7.41 -2.42 8.31
N ARG A 65 7.43 -3.73 8.61
CA ARG A 65 7.54 -4.23 9.98
C ARG A 65 8.89 -3.88 10.62
N ASP A 66 9.98 -3.99 9.87
CA ASP A 66 11.32 -3.61 10.34
C ASP A 66 11.42 -2.09 10.61
N LEU A 67 10.62 -1.29 9.88
CA LEU A 67 10.45 0.14 10.13
C LEU A 67 9.50 0.46 11.29
N GLY A 68 8.90 -0.56 11.93
CA GLY A 68 8.09 -0.43 13.14
C GLY A 68 6.58 -0.30 12.91
N ALA A 69 6.10 -0.46 11.68
CA ALA A 69 4.68 -0.44 11.35
C ALA A 69 4.05 -1.83 11.44
N GLU A 70 2.72 -1.89 11.61
CA GLU A 70 1.97 -3.07 11.23
C GLU A 70 1.81 -3.09 9.71
N ALA A 71 2.06 -4.25 9.08
CA ALA A 71 1.93 -4.39 7.64
C ALA A 71 1.30 -5.73 7.26
N ARG A 72 0.51 -5.72 6.18
CA ARG A 72 -0.08 -6.92 5.59
C ARG A 72 -0.14 -6.81 4.07
N SER A 73 0.30 -7.86 3.39
CA SER A 73 0.17 -8.02 1.95
C SER A 73 -1.23 -8.50 1.57
N LEU A 74 -1.86 -7.79 0.62
CA LEU A 74 -3.18 -8.07 0.06
C LEU A 74 -3.02 -8.34 -1.46
N PRO A 75 -2.63 -9.56 -1.86
CA PRO A 75 -2.33 -9.87 -3.25
C PRO A 75 -3.61 -10.12 -4.05
N TYR A 76 -4.29 -9.06 -4.49
CA TYR A 76 -5.41 -9.18 -5.43
C TYR A 76 -4.89 -9.74 -6.75
N LYS A 77 -5.27 -10.99 -7.07
CA LYS A 77 -4.90 -11.70 -8.30
C LYS A 77 -6.03 -11.67 -9.33
N GLN A 78 -7.27 -11.57 -8.87
CA GLN A 78 -8.49 -11.53 -9.67
C GLN A 78 -9.50 -10.55 -9.07
N ARG A 79 -10.54 -10.18 -9.83
CA ARG A 79 -11.51 -9.15 -9.43
C ARG A 79 -12.35 -9.59 -8.22
N GLU A 80 -12.60 -10.88 -8.09
CA GLU A 80 -13.35 -11.49 -6.99
C GLU A 80 -12.67 -11.27 -5.64
N ASP A 81 -11.34 -11.15 -5.63
CA ASP A 81 -10.57 -10.91 -4.41
C ASP A 81 -10.92 -9.55 -3.78
N ALA A 82 -11.43 -8.59 -4.56
CA ALA A 82 -11.93 -7.29 -4.06
C ALA A 82 -13.08 -7.43 -3.07
N LYS A 83 -13.74 -8.59 -3.05
CA LYS A 83 -14.85 -8.90 -2.13
C LYS A 83 -14.40 -9.61 -0.84
N ASN A 84 -13.10 -9.88 -0.69
CA ASN A 84 -12.55 -10.54 0.49
C ASN A 84 -12.79 -9.67 1.74
N GLN A 85 -13.64 -10.15 2.65
CA GLN A 85 -14.06 -9.40 3.83
C GLN A 85 -12.91 -9.10 4.80
N ASP A 86 -11.95 -10.02 4.94
CA ASP A 86 -10.80 -9.81 5.82
C ASP A 86 -9.89 -8.70 5.28
N TRP A 87 -9.74 -8.61 3.97
CA TRP A 87 -8.93 -7.59 3.32
C TRP A 87 -9.63 -6.23 3.33
N LEU A 88 -10.95 -6.21 3.14
CA LEU A 88 -11.75 -5.00 3.29
C LEU A 88 -11.73 -4.49 4.74
N ALA A 89 -11.84 -5.37 5.74
CA ALA A 89 -11.70 -5.00 7.13
C ALA A 89 -10.31 -4.42 7.43
N TRP A 90 -9.25 -5.05 6.89
CA TRP A 90 -7.90 -4.51 7.02
C TRP A 90 -7.75 -3.12 6.39
N LEU A 91 -8.27 -2.93 5.17
CA LEU A 91 -8.20 -1.64 4.46
C LEU A 91 -8.95 -0.51 5.17
N ARG A 92 -10.08 -0.80 5.83
CA ARG A 92 -10.85 0.20 6.59
C ARG A 92 -10.06 0.79 7.76
N GLU A 93 -9.15 0.01 8.32
CA GLU A 93 -8.34 0.39 9.49
C GLU A 93 -6.91 0.80 9.09
N ALA A 94 -6.56 0.72 7.81
CA ALA A 94 -5.24 1.06 7.31
C ALA A 94 -5.00 2.58 7.35
N THR A 95 -3.81 2.97 7.80
CA THR A 95 -3.35 4.38 7.77
C THR A 95 -2.48 4.68 6.56
N GLY A 96 -2.14 3.65 5.76
CA GLY A 96 -1.40 3.77 4.51
C GLY A 96 -1.69 2.61 3.57
N VAL A 97 -1.73 2.90 2.27
CA VAL A 97 -1.78 1.89 1.21
C VAL A 97 -0.56 2.04 0.32
N PHE A 98 0.20 0.98 0.16
CA PHE A 98 1.39 0.94 -0.67
C PHE A 98 1.16 0.04 -1.88
N LEU A 99 1.09 0.65 -3.07
CA LEU A 99 1.01 -0.07 -4.34
C LEU A 99 2.43 -0.36 -4.82
N THR A 100 2.78 -1.62 -5.03
CA THR A 100 4.13 -1.96 -5.50
C THR A 100 4.28 -1.67 -6.98
N GLY A 101 5.53 -1.57 -7.45
CA GLY A 101 5.84 -1.44 -8.88
C GLY A 101 5.53 -2.71 -9.69
N GLY A 102 5.53 -2.56 -11.02
CA GLY A 102 5.28 -3.62 -11.98
C GLY A 102 4.40 -3.15 -13.14
N ASN A 103 3.45 -3.99 -13.58
CA ASN A 103 2.52 -3.65 -14.65
C ASN A 103 1.29 -2.89 -14.10
N GLN A 104 1.22 -1.59 -14.40
CA GLN A 104 0.14 -0.71 -13.92
C GLN A 104 -1.22 -1.03 -14.56
N LEU A 105 -1.25 -1.57 -15.79
CA LEU A 105 -2.49 -2.00 -16.42
C LEU A 105 -3.15 -3.14 -15.61
N ARG A 106 -2.34 -4.02 -15.03
CA ARG A 106 -2.84 -5.12 -14.20
C ARG A 106 -3.58 -4.63 -12.95
N ILE A 107 -3.11 -3.55 -12.32
CA ILE A 107 -3.83 -2.88 -11.22
C ILE A 107 -5.19 -2.39 -11.74
N SER A 108 -5.20 -1.65 -12.85
CA SER A 108 -6.44 -1.09 -13.41
C SER A 108 -7.44 -2.17 -13.84
N THR A 109 -6.98 -3.31 -14.37
CA THR A 109 -7.85 -4.40 -14.80
C THR A 109 -8.46 -5.16 -13.62
N ILE A 110 -7.69 -5.38 -12.55
CA ILE A 110 -8.13 -6.18 -11.39
C ILE A 110 -8.95 -5.32 -10.42
N LEU A 111 -8.48 -4.12 -10.09
CA LEU A 111 -9.08 -3.25 -9.07
C LEU A 111 -9.92 -2.11 -9.66
N GLY A 112 -9.83 -1.85 -10.97
CA GLY A 112 -10.64 -0.80 -11.60
C GLY A 112 -12.13 -1.13 -11.53
N GLY A 113 -12.91 -0.23 -10.91
CA GLY A 113 -14.36 -0.38 -10.80
C GLY A 113 -14.83 -1.45 -9.81
N THR A 114 -14.00 -1.78 -8.81
CA THR A 114 -14.39 -2.64 -7.67
C THR A 114 -14.75 -1.83 -6.43
#